data_AF-A0A7V9K6G0-F1
#
_entry.id   AF-A0A7V9K6G0-F1
#
_cell.length_a   1.000
_cell.length_b   1.000
_cell.length_c   1.000
_cell.angle_alpha   90.00
_cell.angle_beta   90.00
_cell.angle_gamma   90.00
#
_symmetry.space_group_name_H-M   'P 1'
#
loop_
_entity.id
_entity.type
_entity.pdbx_description
1 polymer ?
#
loop_
_entity_poly.entity_id
_entity_poly.type
_entity_poly.pdbx_seq_one_letter_code
_entity_poly.pdbx_strand_id
1 'polypeptide(L)'
;MITLELAQRLQRAGLSWEPAPGDRFVVPNRDMDDDVFVVSDMVVDVHDLPSGRVIGFNGTVEWALDSISATDVVWLPREEQLRGALGTAFVRLEAVALGWVVVIADGDADEERHVDVDAERAYARALLPVLAR
;
A
#
# COMPACT_ATOMS: atom_id res chain seq x y z
N MET A 1 -3.09 7.00 2.96
CA MET A 1 -1.91 6.19 2.61
C MET A 1 -1.35 5.54 3.87
N ILE A 2 -0.98 4.26 3.77
CA ILE A 2 -0.23 3.54 4.81
C ILE A 2 1.07 4.30 5.14
N THR A 3 1.41 4.37 6.43
CA THR A 3 2.69 4.94 6.87
C THR A 3 3.83 3.96 6.64
N LEU A 4 5.04 4.46 6.43
CA LEU A 4 6.26 3.65 6.40
C LEU A 4 6.40 2.73 7.64
N GLU A 5 6.11 3.24 8.83
CA GLU A 5 6.17 2.46 10.08
C GLU A 5 5.25 1.21 10.03
N LEU A 6 3.98 1.38 9.66
CA LEU A 6 3.03 0.28 9.49
C LEU A 6 3.47 -0.71 8.41
N ALA A 7 3.98 -0.22 7.28
CA ALA A 7 4.47 -1.07 6.21
C ALA A 7 5.66 -1.95 6.67
N GLN A 8 6.62 -1.36 7.39
CA GLN A 8 7.74 -2.10 7.99
C GLN A 8 7.26 -3.11 9.04
N ARG A 9 6.20 -2.80 9.79
CA ARG A 9 5.60 -3.74 10.75
C ARG A 9 4.98 -4.95 10.05
N LEU A 10 4.26 -4.73 8.94
CA LEU A 10 3.70 -5.81 8.12
C LEU A 10 4.80 -6.71 7.54
N GLN A 11 5.87 -6.11 7.00
CA GLN A 11 7.02 -6.84 6.48
C GLN A 11 7.67 -7.71 7.56
N ARG A 12 7.89 -7.15 8.77
CA ARG A 12 8.42 -7.90 9.92
C ARG A 12 7.48 -8.98 10.44
N ALA A 13 6.18 -8.81 10.27
CA ALA A 13 5.17 -9.82 10.58
C ALA A 13 5.10 -10.95 9.54
N GLY A 14 5.90 -10.87 8.46
CA GLY A 14 5.99 -11.94 7.46
C GLY A 14 5.07 -11.75 6.25
N LEU A 15 4.54 -10.55 6.02
CA LEU A 15 3.83 -10.26 4.77
C LEU A 15 4.78 -10.46 3.59
N SER A 16 4.54 -11.51 2.79
CA SER A 16 5.26 -11.75 1.55
C SER A 16 4.76 -10.80 0.46
N TRP A 17 5.66 -10.42 -0.45
CA TRP A 17 5.34 -9.51 -1.54
C TRP A 17 5.91 -10.00 -2.86
N GLU A 18 5.07 -10.05 -3.88
CA GLU A 18 5.46 -10.31 -5.25
C GLU A 18 5.22 -9.02 -6.06
N PRO A 19 6.29 -8.35 -6.55
CA PRO A 19 6.16 -7.06 -7.21
C PRO A 19 5.31 -7.14 -8.49
N ALA A 20 4.35 -6.22 -8.63
CA ALA A 20 3.46 -6.10 -9.77
C ALA A 20 3.26 -4.63 -10.20
N PRO A 21 2.87 -4.36 -11.46
CA PRO A 21 2.51 -3.02 -11.90
C PRO A 21 1.46 -2.37 -10.99
N GLY A 22 1.74 -1.13 -10.60
CA GLY A 22 0.95 -0.34 -9.65
C GLY A 22 1.43 -0.44 -8.20
N ASP A 23 2.32 -1.36 -7.87
CA ASP A 23 2.87 -1.45 -6.52
C ASP A 23 3.65 -0.20 -6.15
N ARG A 24 3.46 0.23 -4.90
CA ARG A 24 4.14 1.41 -4.35
C ARG A 24 5.24 0.94 -3.41
N PHE A 25 6.38 1.62 -3.40
CA PHE A 25 7.45 1.35 -2.44
C PHE A 25 8.24 2.62 -2.11
N VAL A 26 9.00 2.56 -1.01
CA VAL A 26 10.02 3.55 -0.67
C VAL A 26 11.38 2.86 -0.58
N VAL A 27 12.44 3.65 -0.75
CA VAL A 27 13.82 3.20 -0.60
C VAL A 27 14.39 3.78 0.69
N PRO A 28 14.38 3.04 1.81
CA PRO A 28 14.78 3.60 3.09
C PRO A 28 16.30 3.84 3.17
N ASN A 29 16.72 4.78 4.00
CA ASN A 29 18.13 5.09 4.30
C ASN A 29 18.94 5.60 3.10
N ARG A 30 18.28 6.25 2.13
CA ARG A 30 18.92 6.84 0.94
C ARG A 30 18.59 8.32 0.77
N ASP A 31 18.10 8.98 1.82
CA ASP A 31 17.53 10.34 1.78
C ASP A 31 16.34 10.46 0.82
N MET A 32 15.65 9.34 0.56
CA MET A 32 14.48 9.20 -0.33
C MET A 32 13.28 8.62 0.42
N ASP A 33 13.29 8.67 1.77
CA ASP A 33 12.26 8.05 2.62
C ASP A 33 10.87 8.71 2.44
N ASP A 34 10.85 9.95 1.95
CA ASP A 34 9.63 10.71 1.62
C ASP A 34 9.17 10.50 0.16
N ASP A 35 9.99 9.87 -0.69
CA ASP A 35 9.68 9.63 -2.10
C ASP A 35 9.02 8.26 -2.29
N VAL A 36 7.78 8.28 -2.80
CA VAL A 36 7.05 7.06 -3.15
C VAL A 36 7.24 6.73 -4.62
N PHE A 37 7.84 5.58 -4.87
CA PHE A 37 8.00 5.01 -6.21
C PHE A 37 6.83 4.10 -6.55
N VAL A 38 6.49 4.03 -7.84
CA VAL A 38 5.45 3.15 -8.36
C VAL A 38 6.03 2.27 -9.45
N VAL A 39 5.86 0.95 -9.33
CA VAL A 39 6.21 0.01 -10.39
C VAL A 39 5.26 0.25 -11.56
N SER A 40 5.78 0.59 -12.74
CA SER A 40 4.94 0.82 -13.92
C SER A 40 5.61 0.29 -15.18
N ASP A 41 4.80 -0.29 -16.06
CA ASP A 41 5.23 -0.64 -17.43
C ASP A 41 5.39 0.61 -18.31
N MET A 42 4.63 1.67 -18.01
CA MET A 42 4.63 2.93 -18.76
C MET A 42 4.25 4.10 -17.84
N VAL A 43 4.95 5.22 -17.94
CA VAL A 43 4.60 6.43 -17.18
C VAL A 43 3.57 7.22 -17.99
N VAL A 44 2.45 7.58 -17.35
CA VAL A 44 1.38 8.37 -17.97
C VAL A 44 1.16 9.61 -17.15
N ASP A 45 1.28 10.77 -17.79
CA ASP A 45 1.15 12.07 -17.13
C ASP A 45 -0.04 12.85 -17.71
N VAL A 46 -0.69 13.64 -16.86
CA VAL A 46 -1.75 14.56 -17.27
C VAL A 46 -1.20 15.97 -17.31
N HIS A 47 -1.31 16.62 -18.46
CA HIS A 47 -0.91 18.01 -18.64
C HIS A 47 -2.14 18.90 -18.78
N ASP A 48 -2.26 19.90 -17.91
CA ASP A 48 -3.26 20.96 -18.03
C ASP A 48 -2.76 22.04 -19.00
N LEU A 49 -3.39 22.12 -20.18
CA LEU A 49 -3.14 23.17 -21.16
C LEU A 49 -4.34 24.12 -21.24
N PRO A 50 -4.17 25.37 -21.71
CA PRO A 50 -5.30 26.29 -21.94
C PRO A 50 -6.39 25.72 -22.88
N SER A 51 -6.04 24.77 -23.73
CA SER A 51 -6.95 24.06 -24.65
C SER A 51 -7.64 22.83 -24.05
N GLY A 52 -7.26 22.41 -22.84
CA GLY A 52 -7.81 21.22 -22.17
C GLY A 52 -6.73 20.30 -21.60
N ARG A 53 -7.17 19.18 -21.00
CA ARG A 53 -6.29 18.15 -20.44
C ARG A 53 -5.78 17.23 -21.54
N VAL A 54 -4.47 17.05 -21.61
CA VAL A 54 -3.81 16.09 -22.51
C VAL A 54 -3.17 14.99 -21.69
N ILE A 55 -3.27 13.76 -22.17
CA ILE A 55 -2.63 12.58 -21.57
C ILE A 55 -1.33 12.30 -22.35
N GLY A 56 -0.19 12.46 -21.69
CA GLY A 56 1.13 12.13 -22.20
C GLY A 56 1.53 10.71 -21.84
N PHE A 57 2.22 10.03 -22.76
CA PHE A 57 2.75 8.68 -22.55
C PHE A 57 4.28 8.74 -22.65
N ASN A 58 4.96 8.41 -21.55
CA ASN A 58 6.41 8.46 -21.43
C ASN A 58 6.97 7.03 -21.35
N GLY A 59 7.82 6.68 -22.33
CA GLY A 59 8.28 5.30 -22.54
C GLY A 59 9.45 4.86 -21.66
N THR A 60 10.41 5.74 -21.32
CA THR A 60 11.54 5.44 -20.42
C THR A 60 12.29 6.73 -20.07
N VAL A 61 12.86 6.82 -18.87
CA VAL A 61 13.80 7.90 -18.48
C VAL A 61 15.24 7.46 -18.76
N GLU A 62 16.06 8.31 -19.38
CA GLU A 62 17.44 7.99 -19.81
C GLU A 62 18.48 8.00 -18.67
N TRP A 63 18.12 8.48 -17.47
CA TRP A 63 19.02 8.64 -16.32
C TRP A 63 18.39 8.11 -15.03
N ALA A 64 17.98 6.84 -15.03
CA ALA A 64 17.44 6.18 -13.85
C ALA A 64 18.55 5.56 -12.98
N LEU A 65 18.25 5.34 -11.69
CA LEU A 65 18.97 4.36 -10.88
C LEU A 65 18.88 3.00 -11.58
N ASP A 66 20.01 2.43 -12.01
CA ASP A 66 20.01 1.26 -12.92
C ASP A 66 19.23 0.06 -12.36
N SER A 67 19.36 -0.23 -11.05
CA SER A 67 18.57 -1.27 -10.37
C SER A 67 18.66 -1.19 -8.84
N ILE A 68 17.67 -1.76 -8.15
CA ILE A 68 17.67 -2.01 -6.70
C ILE A 68 17.03 -3.38 -6.43
N SER A 69 17.49 -4.08 -5.39
CA SER A 69 16.86 -5.34 -4.99
C SER A 69 15.47 -5.09 -4.41
N ALA A 70 14.50 -5.94 -4.75
CA ALA A 70 13.16 -5.92 -4.16
C ALA A 70 13.17 -6.20 -2.63
N THR A 71 14.25 -6.76 -2.10
CA THR A 71 14.46 -6.95 -0.66
C THR A 71 14.93 -5.68 0.07
N ASP A 72 15.45 -4.71 -0.68
CA ASP A 72 16.04 -3.49 -0.13
C ASP A 72 15.04 -2.32 -0.08
N VAL A 73 13.79 -2.58 -0.49
CA VAL A 73 12.69 -1.61 -0.50
C VAL A 73 11.63 -1.97 0.52
N VAL A 74 10.85 -0.97 0.93
CA VAL A 74 9.66 -1.19 1.74
C VAL A 74 8.43 -0.96 0.88
N TRP A 75 7.69 -2.03 0.63
CA TRP A 75 6.42 -1.98 -0.09
C TRP A 75 5.37 -1.24 0.72
N LEU A 76 4.54 -0.44 0.05
CA LEU A 76 3.43 0.31 0.63
C LEU A 76 2.11 -0.22 0.05
N PRO A 77 1.56 -1.32 0.61
CA PRO A 77 0.39 -1.98 0.08
C PRO A 77 -0.82 -1.06 0.06
N ARG A 78 -1.58 -1.12 -1.04
CA ARG A 78 -2.85 -0.40 -1.20
C ARG A 78 -3.98 -1.09 -0.46
N GLU A 79 -5.09 -0.38 -0.31
CA GLU A 79 -6.31 -0.90 0.31
C GLU A 79 -6.73 -2.27 -0.26
N GLU A 80 -6.81 -2.38 -1.59
CA GLU A 80 -7.21 -3.63 -2.26
C GLU A 80 -6.26 -4.80 -1.96
N GLN A 81 -4.96 -4.53 -1.86
CA GLN A 81 -3.93 -5.53 -1.63
C GLN A 81 -3.96 -6.01 -0.18
N LEU A 82 -4.12 -5.08 0.77
CA LEU A 82 -4.30 -5.41 2.19
C LEU A 82 -5.61 -6.17 2.42
N ARG A 83 -6.70 -5.76 1.76
CA ARG A 83 -7.97 -6.48 1.79
C ARG A 83 -7.81 -7.89 1.22
N GLY A 84 -7.09 -8.04 0.10
CA GLY A 84 -6.77 -9.33 -0.49
C GLY A 84 -5.97 -10.21 0.48
N ALA A 85 -4.96 -9.64 1.15
CA ALA A 85 -4.13 -10.34 2.13
C ALA A 85 -4.89 -10.79 3.38
N LEU A 86 -5.93 -10.05 3.81
CA LEU A 86 -6.84 -10.49 4.87
C LEU A 86 -7.69 -11.70 4.45
N GLY A 87 -7.96 -11.88 3.16
CA GLY A 87 -8.72 -12.99 2.62
C GLY A 87 -10.07 -13.16 3.32
N THR A 88 -10.35 -14.37 3.80
CA THR A 88 -11.60 -14.74 4.48
C THR A 88 -11.73 -14.13 5.88
N ALA A 89 -10.65 -13.61 6.47
CA ALA A 89 -10.72 -12.93 7.75
C ALA A 89 -11.41 -11.56 7.61
N PHE A 90 -11.39 -10.94 6.43
CA PHE A 90 -12.06 -9.65 6.22
C PHE A 90 -13.58 -9.80 6.24
N VAL A 91 -14.25 -9.05 7.10
CA VAL A 91 -15.71 -9.01 7.18
C VAL A 91 -16.25 -7.78 6.46
N ARG A 92 -15.83 -6.57 6.87
CA ARG A 92 -16.30 -5.31 6.29
C ARG A 92 -15.40 -4.12 6.60
N LEU A 93 -15.61 -3.05 5.82
CA LEU A 93 -15.08 -1.72 6.06
C LEU A 93 -16.24 -0.78 6.40
N GLU A 94 -16.12 -0.05 7.50
CA GLU A 94 -17.11 0.93 7.94
C GLU A 94 -16.49 2.33 7.87
N ALA A 95 -17.17 3.27 7.21
CA ALA A 95 -16.85 4.69 7.34
C ALA A 95 -17.45 5.20 8.66
N VAL A 96 -16.63 5.88 9.46
CA VAL A 96 -17.04 6.50 10.73
C VAL A 96 -16.69 7.98 10.75
N ALA A 97 -17.22 8.72 11.72
CA ALA A 97 -17.16 10.19 11.74
C ALA A 97 -15.75 10.79 11.54
N LEU A 98 -14.69 10.10 12.00
CA LEU A 98 -13.31 10.57 11.93
C LEU A 98 -12.35 9.56 11.28
N GLY A 99 -12.85 8.64 10.45
CA GLY A 99 -11.99 7.66 9.79
C GLY A 99 -12.71 6.39 9.35
N TRP A 100 -12.00 5.28 9.50
CA TRP A 100 -12.38 3.98 8.96
C TRP A 100 -12.20 2.89 10.01
N VAL A 101 -13.09 1.90 9.99
CA VAL A 101 -12.99 0.70 10.80
C VAL A 101 -12.97 -0.51 9.89
N VAL A 102 -11.89 -1.30 9.97
CA VAL A 102 -11.84 -2.63 9.36
C VAL A 102 -12.24 -3.65 10.42
N VAL A 103 -13.21 -4.47 10.06
CA VAL A 103 -13.72 -5.54 10.90
C VAL A 103 -13.23 -6.87 10.34
N ILE A 104 -12.62 -7.69 11.20
CA ILE A 104 -12.15 -9.03 10.86
C ILE A 104 -12.82 -10.08 11.75
N ALA A 105 -12.94 -11.30 11.24
CA ALA A 105 -13.42 -12.43 11.99
C ALA A 105 -12.35 -12.92 12.98
N ASP A 106 -12.76 -13.15 14.22
CA ASP A 106 -11.93 -13.71 15.29
C ASP A 106 -12.58 -15.02 15.81
N GLY A 107 -12.38 -16.12 15.09
CA GLY A 107 -13.00 -17.40 15.40
C GLY A 107 -14.46 -17.52 14.94
N ASP A 108 -15.25 -18.37 15.59
CA ASP A 108 -16.57 -18.81 15.08
C ASP A 108 -17.69 -17.76 15.19
N ALA A 109 -17.54 -16.73 16.03
CA ALA A 109 -18.58 -15.71 16.21
C ALA A 109 -18.09 -14.31 16.66
N ASP A 110 -16.82 -14.16 17.02
CA ASP A 110 -16.31 -12.87 17.50
C ASP A 110 -15.76 -12.04 16.34
N GLU A 111 -15.91 -10.71 16.45
CA GLU A 111 -15.38 -9.74 15.48
C GLU A 111 -14.36 -8.83 16.15
N GLU A 112 -13.18 -8.70 15.54
CA GLU A 112 -12.18 -7.71 15.95
C GLU A 112 -12.30 -6.44 15.10
N ARG A 113 -12.18 -5.27 15.72
CA ARG A 113 -12.36 -3.96 15.08
C ARG A 113 -11.07 -3.15 15.13
N HIS A 114 -10.56 -2.75 13.99
CA HIS A 114 -9.35 -1.92 13.88
C HIS A 114 -9.68 -0.57 13.26
N VAL A 115 -9.41 0.49 14.01
CA VAL A 115 -9.74 1.86 13.64
C VAL A 115 -8.48 2.62 13.23
N ASP A 116 -8.59 3.42 12.18
CA ASP A 116 -7.60 4.45 11.85
C ASP A 116 -8.29 5.60 11.10
N VAL A 117 -7.63 6.75 11.01
CA VAL A 117 -8.12 7.91 10.24
C VAL A 117 -8.04 7.67 8.73
N ASP A 118 -7.22 6.70 8.30
CA ASP A 118 -7.00 6.32 6.91
C ASP A 118 -7.33 4.84 6.67
N ALA A 119 -8.01 4.54 5.57
CA ALA A 119 -8.46 3.18 5.28
C ALA A 119 -7.29 2.19 5.13
N GLU A 120 -6.23 2.55 4.41
CA GLU A 120 -5.06 1.66 4.23
C GLU A 120 -4.39 1.35 5.58
N ARG A 121 -4.35 2.33 6.50
CA ARG A 121 -3.82 2.12 7.85
C ARG A 121 -4.73 1.23 8.70
N ALA A 122 -6.05 1.39 8.62
CA ALA A 122 -7.01 0.52 9.30
C ALA A 122 -6.86 -0.94 8.83
N TYR A 123 -6.74 -1.15 7.53
CA TYR A 123 -6.45 -2.46 6.94
C TYR A 123 -5.12 -3.04 7.40
N ALA A 124 -4.05 -2.25 7.38
CA ALA A 124 -2.73 -2.67 7.85
C ALA A 124 -2.77 -3.11 9.33
N ARG A 125 -3.49 -2.37 10.18
CA ARG A 125 -3.65 -2.72 11.59
C ARG A 125 -4.41 -4.03 11.77
N ALA A 126 -5.44 -4.27 10.97
CA ALA A 126 -6.22 -5.50 10.99
C ALA A 126 -5.43 -6.72 10.48
N LEU A 127 -4.51 -6.51 9.54
CA LEU A 127 -3.70 -7.60 8.98
C LEU A 127 -2.61 -8.10 9.96
N LEU A 128 -2.08 -7.22 10.82
CA LEU A 128 -1.04 -7.59 11.78
C LEU A 128 -1.39 -8.78 12.69
N PRO A 129 -2.54 -8.82 13.39
CA PRO A 129 -2.89 -9.98 14.21
C PRO A 129 -3.14 -11.24 13.38
N VAL A 130 -3.58 -11.12 12.12
CA VAL A 130 -3.77 -12.26 11.22
C VAL A 130 -2.44 -12.90 10.81
N LEU A 131 -1.42 -12.09 10.51
CA LEU A 131 -0.08 -12.57 10.16
C LEU A 131 0.69 -13.17 11.35
N ALA A 132 0.33 -12.80 12.57
CA ALA A 132 0.97 -13.29 13.79
C ALA A 132 0.42 -14.63 14.30
N ARG A 133 -0.60 -15.19 13.64
CA ARG A 133 -1.25 -16.46 14.00
C ARG A 133 -0.52 -17.69 13.45
#